data_AF-A0A7C5NVZ7-F1
#
_entry.id   AF-A0A7C5NVZ7-F1
#
_cell.length_a   1.000
_cell.length_b   1.000
_cell.length_c   1.000
_cell.angle_alpha   90.00
_cell.angle_beta   90.00
_cell.angle_gamma   90.00
#
_symmetry.space_group_name_H-M   'P 1'
#
loop_
_entity.id
_entity.type
_entity.pdbx_description
1 polymer ?
#
loop_
_entity_poly.entity_id
_entity_poly.type
_entity_poly.pdbx_seq_one_letter_code
_entity_poly.pdbx_strand_id
1 'polypeptide(L)'
;MAIKLKFKSPLAKKMRKGFQGYPLATIAYYGPTNNMATKVVASIVENETDEPCIQEKWYSEKDLRRNKKILNEIKDFISTHNVKSAIVPNKIIGCPHQEGIDYPEGEQCEECTFWKNRDRWTCNGSA
;
A
#
# COMPACT_ATOMS: atom_id res chain seq x y z
N MET A 1 -12.87 -6.11 5.52
CA MET A 1 -12.06 -7.31 5.81
C MET A 1 -10.60 -6.89 5.99
N ALA A 2 -9.90 -7.40 7.00
CA ALA A 2 -8.46 -7.17 7.16
C ALA A 2 -7.68 -7.84 6.01
N ILE A 3 -6.75 -7.10 5.39
CA ILE A 3 -5.83 -7.65 4.39
C ILE A 3 -4.93 -8.68 5.08
N LYS A 4 -5.20 -9.97 4.85
CA LYS A 4 -4.30 -11.06 5.25
C LYS A 4 -3.22 -11.23 4.18
N LEU A 5 -2.12 -10.52 4.33
CA LEU A 5 -0.95 -10.67 3.45
C LEU A 5 -0.29 -12.02 3.72
N LYS A 6 -0.30 -12.89 2.71
CA LYS A 6 0.34 -14.21 2.76
C LYS A 6 1.82 -14.12 2.35
N PHE A 7 2.59 -13.23 2.99
CA PHE A 7 4.05 -13.25 2.82
C PHE A 7 4.62 -14.40 3.66
N LYS A 8 4.88 -15.55 3.03
CA LYS A 8 5.73 -16.59 3.61
C LYS A 8 7.20 -16.16 3.47
N SER A 9 7.66 -15.17 4.23
CA SER A 9 9.02 -14.64 4.03
C SER A 9 9.53 -13.80 5.23
N PRO A 10 10.84 -13.47 5.27
CA PRO A 10 11.45 -12.56 6.26
C PRO A 10 10.70 -11.23 6.42
N LEU A 11 9.98 -10.78 5.40
CA LEU A 11 9.13 -9.59 5.44
C LEU A 11 8.04 -9.69 6.50
N ALA A 12 7.37 -10.84 6.60
CA ALA A 12 6.37 -11.06 7.65
C ALA A 12 6.96 -11.11 9.06
N LYS A 13 8.27 -11.40 9.20
CA LYS A 13 9.00 -11.30 10.47
C LYS A 13 9.34 -9.84 10.79
N LYS A 14 9.76 -9.05 9.80
CA LYS A 14 10.00 -7.60 9.94
C LYS A 14 8.73 -6.85 10.33
N MET A 15 7.60 -7.15 9.67
CA MET A 15 6.30 -6.56 10.01
C MET A 15 5.83 -6.89 11.44
N ARG A 16 6.06 -8.13 11.90
CA ARG A 16 5.69 -8.57 13.25
C ARG A 16 6.57 -7.97 14.35
N LYS A 17 7.80 -7.61 14.03
CA LYS A 17 8.75 -7.02 14.98
C LYS A 17 8.49 -5.54 15.26
N GLY A 18 7.55 -4.91 14.57
CA GLY A 18 7.29 -3.48 14.67
C GLY A 18 8.40 -2.64 14.03
N PHE A 19 8.44 -1.36 14.38
CA PHE A 19 9.44 -0.43 13.87
C PHE A 19 10.82 -0.72 14.51
N GLN A 20 11.79 -1.10 13.68
CA GLN A 20 13.18 -1.38 14.03
C GLN A 20 14.16 -0.32 13.49
N GLY A 21 13.66 0.87 13.14
CA GLY A 21 14.42 1.92 12.49
C GLY A 21 14.42 1.83 10.97
N TYR A 22 15.29 2.65 10.35
CA TYR A 22 15.37 2.83 8.90
C TYR A 22 16.48 1.96 8.26
N PRO A 23 16.35 1.58 6.97
CA PRO A 23 15.30 1.97 6.02
C PRO A 23 13.93 1.35 6.31
N LEU A 24 12.86 2.12 6.11
CA LEU A 24 11.47 1.73 6.32
C LEU A 24 10.76 1.55 4.97
N ALA A 25 10.27 0.34 4.69
CA ALA A 25 9.35 0.11 3.59
C ALA A 25 7.90 0.40 4.01
N THR A 26 7.18 1.16 3.22
CA THR A 26 5.73 1.34 3.33
C THR A 26 5.07 0.77 2.08
N ILE A 27 4.19 -0.21 2.22
CA ILE A 27 3.43 -0.79 1.11
C ILE A 27 1.98 -0.37 1.27
N ALA A 28 1.43 0.36 0.31
CA ALA A 28 0.07 0.85 0.31
C ALA A 28 -0.74 0.24 -0.84
N TYR A 29 -1.90 -0.34 -0.52
CA TYR A 29 -2.81 -0.89 -1.52
C TYR A 29 -3.93 0.09 -1.83
N TYR A 30 -4.23 0.22 -3.12
CA TYR A 30 -5.28 1.07 -3.69
C TYR A 30 -6.14 0.24 -4.64
N GLY A 31 -7.40 0.60 -4.77
CA GLY A 31 -8.32 -0.13 -5.62
C GLY A 31 -9.68 0.54 -5.71
N PRO A 32 -10.52 0.17 -6.69
CA PRO A 32 -11.80 0.83 -6.92
C PRO A 32 -12.76 0.65 -5.73
N THR A 33 -12.54 -0.36 -4.88
CA THR A 33 -13.29 -0.62 -3.66
C THR A 33 -12.37 -1.06 -2.51
N ASN A 34 -12.89 -1.18 -1.29
CA ASN A 34 -12.13 -1.70 -0.13
C ASN A 34 -11.84 -3.21 -0.20
N ASN A 35 -12.39 -3.92 -1.18
CA ASN A 35 -12.29 -5.38 -1.30
C ASN A 35 -11.40 -5.83 -2.46
N MET A 36 -11.05 -4.96 -3.40
CA MET A 36 -10.25 -5.29 -4.58
C MET A 36 -9.11 -4.28 -4.74
N ALA A 37 -7.85 -4.75 -4.69
CA ALA A 37 -6.68 -3.89 -4.88
C ALA A 37 -6.17 -4.00 -6.32
N THR A 38 -6.18 -2.91 -7.07
CA THR A 38 -5.71 -2.83 -8.47
C THR A 38 -4.45 -2.00 -8.64
N LYS A 39 -4.07 -1.22 -7.61
CA LYS A 39 -2.79 -0.50 -7.53
C LYS A 39 -2.09 -0.80 -6.20
N VAL A 40 -0.78 -0.95 -6.24
CA VAL A 40 0.04 -1.03 -5.03
C VAL A 40 1.26 -0.13 -5.19
N VAL A 41 1.57 0.59 -4.13
CA VAL A 41 2.69 1.53 -4.08
C VAL A 41 3.59 1.07 -2.95
N ALA A 42 4.84 0.71 -3.25
CA ALA A 42 5.86 0.48 -2.24
C ALA A 42 6.80 1.69 -2.23
N SER A 43 7.10 2.20 -1.04
CA SER A 43 7.99 3.35 -0.87
C SER A 43 8.97 3.05 0.23
N ILE A 44 10.22 3.45 0.05
CA ILE A 44 11.29 3.25 1.02
C ILE A 44 11.77 4.61 1.48
N VAL A 45 11.76 4.76 2.79
CA VAL A 45 12.25 5.95 3.49
C VAL A 45 13.56 5.55 4.16
N GLU A 46 14.64 6.26 3.88
CA GLU A 46 15.98 5.93 4.41
C GLU A 46 16.28 6.55 5.77
N ASN A 47 15.63 7.68 6.12
CA ASN A 47 15.75 8.36 7.40
C ASN A 47 14.43 9.03 7.80
N GLU A 48 14.29 9.43 9.07
CA GLU A 48 13.05 10.03 9.61
C GLU A 48 12.63 11.32 8.92
N THR A 49 13.59 12.11 8.44
CA THR A 49 13.38 13.41 7.81
C THR A 49 13.43 13.38 6.30
N ASP A 50 13.74 12.22 5.70
CA ASP A 50 13.81 12.10 4.24
C ASP A 50 12.43 11.80 3.67
N GLU A 51 12.08 12.52 2.60
CA GLU A 51 10.99 12.11 1.74
C GLU A 51 11.28 10.71 1.17
N PRO A 52 10.26 9.91 0.81
CA PRO A 52 10.49 8.59 0.24
C PRO A 52 11.31 8.71 -1.05
N CYS A 53 12.60 8.41 -0.95
CA CYS A 53 13.55 8.58 -2.04
C CYS A 53 13.35 7.52 -3.14
N ILE A 54 12.77 6.38 -2.79
CA ILE A 54 12.58 5.24 -3.70
C ILE A 54 11.13 4.77 -3.63
N GLN A 55 10.42 4.87 -4.74
CA GLN A 55 9.04 4.43 -4.86
C GLN A 55 8.84 3.60 -6.13
N GLU A 56 8.16 2.46 -5.98
CA GLU A 56 7.65 1.68 -7.11
C GLU A 56 6.14 1.52 -7.02
N LYS A 57 5.50 1.52 -8.20
CA LYS A 57 4.06 1.41 -8.37
C LYS A 57 3.76 0.24 -9.31
N TRP A 58 2.90 -0.68 -8.88
CA TRP A 58 2.41 -1.76 -9.72
C TRP A 58 0.90 -1.63 -9.91
N TYR A 59 0.45 -2.00 -11.11
CA TYR A 59 -0.95 -1.92 -11.54
C TYR A 59 -1.41 -3.27 -12.07
N SER A 60 -2.67 -3.62 -11.84
CA SER A 60 -3.31 -4.80 -12.43
C SER A 60 -4.81 -4.63 -12.49
N GLU A 61 -5.43 -5.20 -13.51
CA GLU A 61 -6.88 -5.25 -13.68
C GLU A 61 -7.57 -6.17 -12.65
N LYS A 62 -6.84 -7.15 -12.11
CA LYS A 62 -7.32 -8.12 -11.11
C LYS A 62 -6.70 -7.81 -9.75
N ASP A 63 -7.28 -8.40 -8.70
CA ASP A 63 -6.79 -8.23 -7.33
C ASP A 63 -5.31 -8.60 -7.20
N LEU A 64 -4.46 -7.58 -7.05
CA LEU A 64 -3.00 -7.66 -6.93
C LEU A 64 -2.55 -8.58 -5.81
N ARG A 65 -3.34 -8.66 -4.74
CA ARG A 65 -3.04 -9.50 -3.57
C ARG A 65 -3.07 -11.00 -3.88
N ARG A 66 -3.62 -11.38 -5.04
CA ARG A 66 -3.65 -12.76 -5.54
C ARG A 66 -2.62 -13.00 -6.64
N ASN A 67 -2.02 -11.94 -7.18
CA ASN A 67 -1.04 -12.03 -8.25
C ASN A 67 0.35 -12.36 -7.68
N LYS A 68 0.77 -13.62 -7.82
CA LYS A 68 2.07 -14.09 -7.32
C LYS A 68 3.26 -13.35 -7.94
N LYS A 69 3.16 -12.92 -9.20
CA LYS A 69 4.23 -12.22 -9.90
C LYS A 69 4.52 -10.89 -9.20
N ILE A 70 3.48 -10.08 -9.01
CA ILE A 70 3.60 -8.77 -8.37
C ILE A 70 3.99 -8.89 -6.89
N LEU A 71 3.45 -9.90 -6.19
CA LEU A 71 3.89 -10.16 -4.80
C LEU A 71 5.37 -10.52 -4.70
N ASN A 72 5.93 -11.22 -5.70
CA ASN A 72 7.36 -11.51 -5.75
C ASN A 72 8.15 -10.24 -6.09
N GLU A 73 7.73 -9.44 -7.07
CA GLU A 73 8.37 -8.17 -7.42
C GLU A 73 8.45 -7.22 -6.21
N ILE A 74 7.36 -7.05 -5.47
CA ILE A 74 7.34 -6.26 -4.22
C ILE A 74 8.33 -6.82 -3.20
N LYS A 75 8.39 -8.15 -3.06
CA LYS A 75 9.29 -8.81 -2.12
C LYS A 75 10.75 -8.60 -2.51
N ASP A 76 11.05 -8.67 -3.81
CA ASP A 76 12.39 -8.49 -4.35
C ASP A 76 12.81 -7.03 -4.19
N PHE A 77 11.96 -6.05 -4.53
CA PHE A 77 12.17 -4.63 -4.27
C PHE A 77 12.56 -4.39 -2.80
N ILE A 78 11.76 -4.89 -1.85
CA ILE A 78 12.03 -4.70 -0.42
C ILE A 78 13.33 -5.38 0.04
N SER A 79 13.66 -6.53 -0.56
CA SER A 79 14.87 -7.29 -0.22
C SER A 79 16.12 -6.62 -0.75
N THR A 80 16.07 -6.09 -1.98
CA THR A 80 17.17 -5.36 -2.64
C THR A 80 17.60 -4.13 -1.83
N HIS A 81 16.64 -3.42 -1.23
CA HIS A 81 16.91 -2.22 -0.44
C HIS A 81 17.18 -2.47 1.05
N ASN A 82 17.39 -3.75 1.44
CA ASN A 82 17.79 -4.16 2.79
C ASN A 82 17.00 -3.51 3.95
N VAL A 83 15.68 -3.33 3.78
CA VAL A 83 14.89 -2.55 4.75
C VAL A 83 14.92 -3.16 6.15
N LYS A 84 14.96 -2.35 7.20
CA LYS A 84 14.90 -2.85 8.59
C LYS A 84 13.46 -3.05 9.04
N SER A 85 12.59 -2.14 8.64
CA SER A 85 11.18 -2.09 9.03
C SER A 85 10.28 -2.14 7.82
N ALA A 86 9.09 -2.71 7.97
CA ALA A 86 8.08 -2.70 6.91
C ALA A 86 6.69 -2.47 7.51
N ILE A 87 5.98 -1.49 6.99
CA ILE A 87 4.60 -1.17 7.35
C ILE A 87 3.71 -1.47 6.14
N VAL A 88 2.64 -2.22 6.40
CA VAL A 88 1.61 -2.47 5.41
C VAL A 88 0.26 -2.27 6.08
N PRO A 89 -0.57 -1.31 5.61
CA PRO A 89 -1.90 -1.12 6.14
C PRO A 89 -2.73 -2.40 5.97
N ASN A 90 -3.52 -2.72 6.99
CA ASN A 90 -4.44 -3.86 6.94
C ASN A 90 -5.70 -3.59 6.09
N LYS A 91 -5.76 -2.47 5.36
CA LYS A 91 -6.88 -2.06 4.50
C LYS A 91 -6.38 -1.44 3.21
N ILE A 92 -7.22 -1.48 2.18
CA ILE A 92 -7.04 -0.68 0.96
C ILE A 92 -7.31 0.76 1.38
N ILE A 93 -6.39 1.68 1.06
CA ILE A 93 -6.40 3.03 1.63
C ILE A 93 -6.98 4.10 0.69
N GLY A 94 -7.25 3.75 -0.56
CA GLY A 94 -7.91 4.68 -1.49
C GLY A 94 -8.11 4.13 -2.90
N CYS A 95 -8.56 5.02 -3.79
CA CYS A 95 -8.76 4.76 -5.21
C CYS A 95 -7.41 4.63 -5.95
N PRO A 96 -7.32 3.82 -7.03
CA PRO A 96 -6.14 3.74 -7.86
C PRO A 96 -5.85 5.04 -8.63
N HIS A 97 -6.86 5.87 -8.88
CA HIS A 97 -6.74 7.14 -9.61
C HIS A 97 -6.08 8.23 -8.76
N GLN A 98 -5.19 8.99 -9.39
CA GLN A 98 -4.39 10.05 -8.78
C GLN A 98 -5.00 11.43 -9.05
N GLU A 99 -5.18 12.19 -7.97
CA GLU A 99 -5.60 13.60 -8.02
C GLU A 99 -4.57 14.44 -8.79
N GLY A 100 -5.05 15.38 -9.61
CA GLY A 100 -4.22 16.22 -10.49
C GLY A 100 -3.72 15.51 -11.76
N ILE A 101 -4.00 14.20 -11.93
CA ILE A 101 -3.70 13.45 -13.15
C ILE A 101 -4.99 12.90 -13.76
N ASP A 102 -5.69 12.03 -13.02
CA ASP A 102 -6.89 11.33 -13.50
C ASP A 102 -8.17 12.15 -13.27
N TYR A 103 -8.15 13.09 -12.32
CA TYR A 103 -9.24 14.04 -12.04
C TYR A 103 -8.65 15.33 -11.46
N PRO A 104 -9.34 16.48 -11.63
CA PRO A 104 -8.84 17.78 -11.18
C PRO A 104 -8.59 17.82 -9.66
N GLU A 105 -7.63 18.64 -9.25
CA GLU A 105 -7.25 18.80 -7.85
C GLU A 105 -8.42 19.27 -6.98
N GLY A 106 -8.64 18.61 -5.83
CA GLY A 106 -9.73 18.92 -4.91
C GLY A 106 -11.07 18.25 -5.24
N GLU A 107 -11.17 17.54 -6.37
CA GLU A 107 -12.35 16.77 -6.71
C GLU A 107 -12.28 15.32 -6.24
N GLN A 108 -13.42 14.62 -6.26
CA GLN A 108 -13.48 13.20 -5.95
C GLN A 108 -13.46 12.40 -7.25
N CYS A 109 -12.69 11.30 -7.29
CA CYS A 109 -12.71 10.41 -8.43
C CYS A 109 -14.13 9.94 -8.78
N GLU A 110 -14.56 10.21 -10.02
CA GLU A 110 -15.90 9.91 -10.48
C GLU A 110 -16.15 8.41 -10.72
N GLU A 111 -15.12 7.70 -11.17
CA GLU A 111 -15.16 6.25 -11.42
C GLU A 111 -15.24 5.44 -10.13
N CYS A 112 -14.58 5.92 -9.08
CA CYS A 112 -14.45 5.26 -7.78
C CYS A 112 -15.57 5.65 -6.81
N THR A 113 -16.84 5.43 -7.18
CA THR A 113 -18.02 5.83 -6.36
C THR A 113 -17.98 5.30 -4.92
N PHE A 114 -17.36 4.14 -4.70
CA PHE A 114 -17.17 3.56 -3.36
C PHE A 114 -16.46 4.50 -2.39
N TRP A 115 -15.49 5.28 -2.87
CA TRP A 115 -14.66 6.17 -2.07
C TRP A 115 -15.25 7.57 -1.89
N LYS A 116 -16.31 7.92 -2.64
CA LYS A 116 -17.02 9.19 -2.48
C LYS A 116 -17.56 9.31 -1.06
N ASN A 117 -17.30 10.44 -0.41
CA ASN A 117 -17.80 10.79 0.92
C ASN A 117 -17.47 9.80 2.06
N ARG A 118 -16.42 8.97 1.89
CA ARG A 118 -15.92 8.10 2.96
C ARG A 118 -14.67 8.66 3.60
N ASP A 119 -14.65 8.70 4.91
CA ASP A 119 -13.43 8.97 5.67
C ASP A 119 -12.49 7.76 5.57
N ARG A 120 -11.34 7.95 4.92
CA ARG A 120 -10.35 6.89 4.66
C ARG A 120 -9.54 6.52 5.91
N TRP A 121 -9.53 7.41 6.91
CA TRP A 121 -8.69 7.36 8.11
C TRP A 121 -9.43 6.86 9.35
N THR A 122 -10.76 6.81 9.33
CA THR A 122 -11.56 6.28 10.44
C THR A 122 -11.17 4.83 10.81
N CYS A 123 -10.66 4.67 12.04
CA CYS A 123 -10.64 3.41 12.78
C CYS A 123 -12.01 3.24 13.46
N ASN A 124 -13.07 2.94 12.72
CA ASN A 124 -14.31 2.51 13.37
C ASN A 124 -14.15 1.06 13.83
N GLY A 125 -13.52 0.91 15.00
CA GLY A 125 -13.93 -0.12 15.94
C GLY A 125 -15.32 0.26 16.42
N SER A 126 -16.35 -0.28 15.78
CA SER A 126 -17.68 -0.28 16.38
C SER A 126 -17.66 -1.29 17.52
N ALA A 127 -17.93 -0.77 18.72
CA ALA A 127 -18.23 -1.52 19.93
C ALA A 127 -19.40 -2.50 19.72
#